data_AF-A0A2R5LB01-F1
#
_entry.id   AF-A0A2R5LB01-F1
#
_cell.length_a   1.000
_cell.length_b   1.000
_cell.length_c   1.000
_cell.angle_alpha   90.00
_cell.angle_beta   90.00
_cell.angle_gamma   90.00
#
_symmetry.space_group_name_H-M   'P 1'
#
loop_
_entity.id
_entity.type
_entity.pdbx_description
1 polymer ?
#
loop_
_entity_poly.entity_id
_entity_poly.type
_entity_poly.pdbx_seq_one_letter_code
_entity_poly.pdbx_strand_id
1 'polypeptide(L)'
;MKCYWGLAGPAFHSCTDVPWLHLNEGVTDGSFWQDCAVLQGNITRSDPSQAQLFHLKPPRALRSIELGQPPRQRIPLVIVLMKDHVSCDWLDTDVVALFSSIHITDDVVTMKTSILEQYLKVASGRTCLLQQLYVSVDETTQSSDQCGALCVVCQVAPVTCALLPCRHACVCDSCFNALDICPMCRTRIVTFFNVSSALHGNHPNPSAEAVEHDRTQRRPAGGQE
;
A
#
# COMPACT_ATOMS: atom_id res chain seq x y z
N MET A 1 -6.60 -5.77 -16.02
CA MET A 1 -6.97 -6.36 -14.72
C MET A 1 -7.34 -7.83 -14.89
N LYS A 2 -6.88 -8.70 -14.00
CA LYS A 2 -7.31 -10.11 -13.91
C LYS A 2 -7.58 -10.49 -12.46
N CYS A 3 -8.51 -11.41 -12.24
CA CYS A 3 -8.91 -11.87 -10.90
C CYS A 3 -8.71 -13.38 -10.76
N TYR A 4 -8.21 -13.79 -9.60
CA TYR A 4 -8.07 -15.20 -9.19
C TYR A 4 -8.84 -15.40 -7.90
N TRP A 5 -9.58 -16.50 -7.80
CA TRP A 5 -10.45 -16.80 -6.67
C TRP A 5 -10.00 -18.09 -5.99
N GLY A 6 -9.89 -18.06 -4.66
CA GLY A 6 -9.40 -19.18 -3.88
C GLY A 6 -7.94 -19.54 -4.19
N LEU A 7 -7.07 -18.56 -4.42
CA LEU A 7 -5.65 -18.80 -4.70
C LEU A 7 -4.95 -19.41 -3.49
N ALA A 8 -4.17 -20.47 -3.67
CA ALA A 8 -3.32 -20.99 -2.60
C ALA A 8 -2.40 -19.89 -2.02
N GLY A 9 -2.40 -19.72 -0.69
CA GLY A 9 -1.67 -18.65 -0.01
C GLY A 9 -0.19 -18.55 -0.43
N PRO A 10 0.58 -19.65 -0.36
CA PRO A 10 1.99 -19.63 -0.79
C PRO A 10 2.20 -19.23 -2.25
N ALA A 11 1.23 -19.50 -3.14
CA ALA A 11 1.35 -19.17 -4.56
C ALA A 11 1.27 -17.65 -4.79
N PHE A 12 0.63 -16.88 -3.91
CA PHE A 12 0.57 -15.42 -4.04
C PHE A 12 1.96 -14.80 -4.07
N HIS A 13 2.89 -15.32 -3.26
CA HIS A 13 4.26 -14.80 -3.19
C HIS A 13 5.10 -15.16 -4.42
N SER A 14 4.68 -16.12 -5.27
CA SER A 14 5.46 -16.47 -6.46
C SER A 14 5.58 -15.31 -7.47
N CYS A 15 4.75 -14.27 -7.36
CA CYS A 15 4.89 -13.07 -8.20
C CYS A 15 6.14 -12.25 -7.91
N THR A 16 6.76 -12.42 -6.73
CA THR A 16 7.96 -11.64 -6.35
C THR A 16 9.17 -12.01 -7.19
N ASP A 17 9.30 -13.29 -7.53
CA ASP A 17 10.54 -13.89 -8.05
C ASP A 17 10.51 -14.10 -9.58
N VAL A 18 9.43 -13.71 -10.24
CA VAL A 18 9.24 -13.92 -11.69
C VAL A 18 9.56 -12.62 -12.44
N PRO A 19 10.33 -12.66 -13.55
CA PRO A 19 10.54 -11.49 -14.40
C PRO A 19 9.23 -10.91 -14.93
N TRP A 20 9.18 -9.59 -15.12
CA TRP A 20 7.96 -8.91 -15.53
C TRP A 20 7.37 -9.48 -16.84
N LEU A 21 8.20 -9.76 -17.85
CA LEU A 21 7.74 -10.29 -19.14
C LEU A 21 6.94 -11.59 -18.97
N HIS A 22 7.53 -12.60 -18.32
CA HIS A 22 6.87 -13.89 -18.08
C HIS A 22 5.61 -13.76 -17.21
N LEU A 23 5.66 -12.87 -16.23
CA LEU A 23 4.49 -12.61 -15.41
C LEU A 23 3.36 -11.98 -16.23
N ASN A 24 3.67 -10.98 -17.06
CA ASN A 24 2.68 -10.30 -17.89
C ASN A 24 2.03 -11.26 -18.89
N GLU A 25 2.84 -12.08 -19.58
CA GLU A 25 2.36 -13.11 -20.51
C GLU A 25 1.48 -14.12 -19.79
N GLY A 26 1.98 -14.71 -18.69
CA GLY A 26 1.27 -15.75 -17.95
C GLY A 26 -0.03 -15.26 -17.29
N VAL A 27 -0.08 -14.00 -16.86
CA VAL A 27 -1.34 -13.41 -16.36
C VAL A 27 -2.27 -13.14 -17.54
N THR A 28 -1.77 -12.67 -18.67
CA THR A 28 -2.58 -12.36 -19.86
C THR A 28 -3.26 -13.60 -20.42
N ASP A 29 -2.50 -14.69 -20.63
CA ASP A 29 -3.03 -15.96 -21.13
C ASP A 29 -3.77 -16.78 -20.05
N GLY A 30 -3.47 -16.53 -18.76
CA GLY A 30 -4.09 -17.21 -17.62
C GLY A 30 -3.38 -18.46 -17.14
N SER A 31 -2.17 -18.71 -17.61
CA SER A 31 -1.33 -19.82 -17.16
C SER A 31 -0.68 -19.59 -15.80
N PHE A 32 -0.45 -18.33 -15.39
CA PHE A 32 0.42 -18.00 -14.25
C PHE A 32 0.05 -18.70 -12.93
N TRP A 33 -1.25 -18.72 -12.59
CA TRP A 33 -1.76 -19.35 -11.37
C TRP A 33 -2.89 -20.33 -11.66
N GLN A 34 -2.95 -20.88 -12.88
CA GLN A 34 -4.05 -21.75 -13.30
C GLN A 34 -4.24 -22.96 -12.37
N ASP A 35 -3.14 -23.54 -11.88
CA ASP A 35 -3.14 -24.75 -11.04
C ASP A 35 -3.25 -24.44 -9.54
N CYS A 36 -3.12 -23.17 -9.17
CA CYS A 36 -3.15 -22.71 -7.78
C CYS A 36 -4.47 -22.03 -7.40
N ALA A 37 -5.19 -21.45 -8.36
CA ALA A 37 -6.49 -20.83 -8.16
C ALA A 37 -7.63 -21.84 -8.33
N VAL A 38 -8.72 -21.68 -7.58
CA VAL A 38 -9.94 -22.49 -7.78
C VAL A 38 -10.68 -22.01 -9.02
N LEU A 39 -10.76 -20.69 -9.22
CA LEU A 39 -11.35 -20.06 -10.39
C LEU A 39 -10.50 -18.86 -10.82
N GLN A 40 -10.54 -18.53 -12.11
CA GLN A 40 -9.97 -17.29 -12.62
C GLN A 40 -10.99 -16.56 -13.51
N GLY A 41 -11.00 -15.24 -13.42
CA GLY A 41 -11.83 -14.38 -14.27
C GLY A 41 -11.16 -14.06 -15.59
N ASN A 42 -11.95 -13.59 -16.55
CA ASN A 42 -11.44 -13.06 -17.81
C ASN A 42 -10.63 -11.78 -17.58
N ILE A 43 -9.67 -11.51 -18.47
CA ILE A 43 -8.94 -10.24 -18.44
C ILE A 43 -9.87 -9.10 -18.84
N THR A 44 -9.89 -8.05 -18.02
CA THR A 44 -10.62 -6.81 -18.30
C THR A 44 -9.60 -5.72 -18.59
N ARG A 45 -9.77 -5.03 -19.72
CA ARG A 45 -8.95 -3.87 -20.11
C ARG A 45 -9.73 -2.59 -19.87
N SER A 46 -9.03 -1.54 -19.44
CA SER A 46 -9.61 -0.25 -19.08
C SER A 46 -8.64 0.86 -19.45
N ASP A 47 -9.18 2.02 -19.84
CA ASP A 47 -8.39 3.23 -20.09
C ASP A 47 -7.94 3.84 -18.76
N PRO A 48 -6.64 4.15 -18.57
CA PRO A 48 -6.13 4.77 -17.34
C PRO A 48 -6.72 6.15 -17.02
N SER A 49 -7.25 6.87 -18.01
CA SER A 49 -7.71 8.26 -17.86
C SER A 49 -9.08 8.38 -17.19
N GLN A 50 -9.80 7.27 -17.00
CA GLN A 50 -11.15 7.28 -16.44
C GLN A 50 -11.21 6.46 -15.15
N ALA A 51 -11.74 7.07 -14.09
CA ALA A 51 -12.07 6.35 -12.87
C ALA A 51 -13.16 5.33 -13.19
N GLN A 52 -12.83 4.04 -13.08
CA GLN A 52 -13.73 2.95 -13.40
C GLN A 52 -14.02 2.10 -12.16
N LEU A 53 -15.31 1.89 -11.89
CA LEU A 53 -15.76 0.96 -10.86
C LEU A 53 -15.85 -0.46 -11.44
N PHE A 54 -15.22 -1.43 -10.77
CA PHE A 54 -15.27 -2.83 -11.16
C PHE A 54 -16.17 -3.64 -10.22
N HIS A 55 -17.20 -4.27 -10.79
CA HIS A 55 -18.03 -5.24 -10.08
C HIS A 55 -17.51 -6.66 -10.33
N LEU A 56 -16.73 -7.17 -9.39
CA LEU A 56 -16.09 -8.48 -9.51
C LEU A 56 -17.00 -9.58 -8.98
N LYS A 57 -17.19 -10.63 -9.78
CA LYS A 57 -17.88 -11.87 -9.37
C LYS A 57 -17.08 -13.08 -9.86
N PRO A 58 -17.01 -14.16 -9.09
CA PRO A 58 -16.39 -15.38 -9.55
C PRO A 58 -17.19 -15.98 -10.73
N PRO A 59 -16.54 -16.70 -11.67
CA PRO A 59 -17.22 -17.33 -12.81
C PRO A 59 -18.37 -18.27 -12.40
N ARG A 60 -18.28 -18.87 -11.21
CA ARG A 60 -19.35 -19.60 -10.55
C ARG A 60 -19.35 -19.27 -9.05
N ALA A 61 -20.43 -19.63 -8.36
CA ALA A 61 -20.46 -19.55 -6.90
C ALA A 61 -19.25 -20.32 -6.30
N LEU A 62 -18.45 -19.59 -5.52
CA LEU A 62 -17.33 -20.14 -4.77
C LEU A 62 -17.82 -20.44 -3.36
N ARG A 63 -17.75 -21.69 -2.93
CA ARG A 63 -18.23 -22.10 -1.60
C ARG A 63 -17.11 -21.98 -0.58
N SER A 64 -17.46 -21.64 0.66
CA SER A 64 -16.50 -21.45 1.77
C SER A 64 -15.67 -22.71 2.04
N ILE A 65 -16.21 -23.90 1.80
CA ILE A 65 -15.46 -25.17 1.89
C ILE A 65 -14.28 -25.26 0.90
N GLU A 66 -14.38 -24.60 -0.26
CA GLU A 66 -13.32 -24.56 -1.28
C GLU A 66 -12.17 -23.63 -0.87
N LEU A 67 -12.38 -22.77 0.14
CA LEU A 67 -11.36 -21.90 0.72
C LEU A 67 -10.64 -22.52 1.92
N GLY A 68 -11.13 -23.68 2.39
CA GLY A 68 -10.60 -24.40 3.53
C GLY A 68 -11.08 -23.87 4.88
N GLN A 69 -10.69 -24.58 5.94
CA GLN A 69 -11.00 -24.18 7.32
C GLN A 69 -10.09 -23.03 7.78
N PRO A 70 -10.52 -22.20 8.76
CA PRO A 70 -9.65 -21.25 9.42
C PRO A 70 -8.50 -21.94 10.17
N PRO A 71 -7.25 -21.40 10.12
CA PRO A 71 -6.80 -20.30 9.28
C PRO A 71 -6.74 -20.72 7.80
N ARG A 72 -7.34 -19.90 6.92
CA ARG A 72 -7.47 -20.21 5.49
C ARG A 72 -6.11 -20.37 4.85
N GLN A 73 -5.97 -21.45 4.07
CA GLN A 73 -4.81 -21.69 3.20
C GLN A 73 -5.04 -21.19 1.78
N ARG A 74 -6.25 -20.70 1.48
CA ARG A 74 -6.61 -20.11 0.19
C ARG A 74 -7.14 -18.69 0.38
N ILE A 75 -6.58 -17.77 -0.38
CA ILE A 75 -6.97 -16.36 -0.43
C ILE A 75 -8.26 -16.25 -1.24
N PRO A 76 -9.35 -15.69 -0.68
CA PRO A 76 -10.64 -15.61 -1.37
C PRO A 76 -10.57 -14.92 -2.72
N LEU A 77 -9.86 -13.78 -2.80
CA LEU A 77 -9.69 -13.02 -4.04
C LEU A 77 -8.27 -12.46 -4.14
N VAL A 78 -7.65 -12.63 -5.31
CA VAL A 78 -6.46 -11.90 -5.72
C VAL A 78 -6.76 -11.11 -6.98
N ILE A 79 -6.47 -9.81 -6.95
CA ILE A 79 -6.60 -8.92 -8.11
C ILE A 79 -5.20 -8.57 -8.62
N VAL A 80 -5.01 -8.72 -9.92
CA VAL A 80 -3.81 -8.27 -10.64
C VAL A 80 -4.18 -7.11 -11.55
N LEU A 81 -3.72 -5.91 -11.19
CA LEU A 81 -3.75 -4.72 -12.02
C LEU A 81 -2.39 -4.57 -12.68
N MET A 82 -2.33 -4.45 -14.00
CA MET A 82 -1.06 -4.48 -14.71
C MET A 82 -1.15 -3.75 -16.04
N LYS A 83 -0.01 -3.23 -16.53
CA LYS A 83 0.10 -2.67 -17.89
C LYS A 83 -0.13 -3.78 -18.93
N ASP A 84 -0.77 -3.42 -20.03
CA ASP A 84 -1.27 -4.37 -21.05
C ASP A 84 -0.24 -4.74 -22.13
N HIS A 85 0.90 -4.04 -22.16
CA HIS A 85 2.02 -4.28 -23.05
C HIS A 85 3.32 -4.21 -22.25
N VAL A 86 4.41 -4.72 -22.82
CA VAL A 86 5.78 -4.48 -22.35
C VAL A 86 6.43 -3.49 -23.31
N SER A 87 7.07 -2.43 -22.79
CA SER A 87 7.79 -1.45 -23.61
C SER A 87 9.27 -1.40 -23.23
N CYS A 88 10.13 -1.17 -24.21
CA CYS A 88 11.54 -0.85 -24.00
C CYS A 88 11.76 0.58 -23.50
N ASP A 89 10.75 1.45 -23.58
CA ASP A 89 10.86 2.86 -23.22
C ASP A 89 10.59 3.13 -21.74
N TRP A 90 10.25 2.11 -20.97
CA TRP A 90 9.97 2.27 -19.55
C TRP A 90 11.25 2.48 -18.76
N LEU A 91 11.15 3.36 -17.77
CA LEU A 91 12.20 3.50 -16.77
C LEU A 91 12.16 2.29 -15.84
N ASP A 92 13.31 1.87 -15.32
CA ASP A 92 13.43 0.75 -14.37
C ASP A 92 12.51 0.90 -13.14
N THR A 93 12.20 2.14 -12.77
CA THR A 93 11.33 2.50 -11.64
C THR A 93 9.85 2.51 -11.97
N ASP A 94 9.47 2.40 -13.24
CA ASP A 94 8.07 2.46 -13.65
C ASP A 94 7.27 1.33 -13.04
N VAL A 95 6.13 1.67 -12.45
CA VAL A 95 5.19 0.69 -11.93
C VAL A 95 4.52 -0.04 -13.08
N VAL A 96 4.61 -1.37 -13.10
CA VAL A 96 4.07 -2.21 -14.17
C VAL A 96 2.92 -3.10 -13.69
N ALA A 97 2.88 -3.44 -12.39
CA ALA A 97 1.79 -4.20 -11.81
C ALA A 97 1.58 -3.92 -10.31
N LEU A 98 0.33 -4.13 -9.88
CA LEU A 98 -0.12 -4.17 -8.50
C LEU A 98 -0.90 -5.47 -8.28
N PHE A 99 -0.45 -6.26 -7.32
CA PHE A 99 -1.09 -7.49 -6.88
C PHE A 99 -1.73 -7.21 -5.54
N SER A 100 -3.01 -7.56 -5.37
CA SER A 100 -3.74 -7.35 -4.12
C SER A 100 -4.39 -8.64 -3.68
N SER A 101 -4.00 -9.16 -2.51
CA SER A 101 -4.69 -10.25 -1.84
C SER A 101 -5.78 -9.67 -0.94
N ILE A 102 -6.99 -10.22 -1.06
CA ILE A 102 -8.20 -9.66 -0.46
C ILE A 102 -8.94 -10.77 0.27
N HIS A 103 -9.17 -10.54 1.56
CA HIS A 103 -10.16 -11.30 2.32
C HIS A 103 -11.55 -10.81 1.96
N ILE A 104 -12.47 -11.76 1.75
CA ILE A 104 -13.89 -11.50 1.54
C ILE A 104 -14.64 -12.15 2.69
N THR A 105 -15.48 -11.37 3.35
CA THR A 105 -16.33 -11.87 4.45
C THR A 105 -17.29 -12.95 3.94
N ASP A 106 -17.47 -13.99 4.74
CA ASP A 106 -18.45 -15.04 4.48
C ASP A 106 -18.93 -15.70 5.78
N ASP A 107 -19.67 -16.80 5.66
CA ASP A 107 -20.26 -17.56 6.76
C ASP A 107 -19.24 -18.26 7.67
N VAL A 108 -18.01 -18.48 7.19
CA VAL A 108 -16.94 -19.16 7.96
C VAL A 108 -15.98 -18.13 8.57
N VAL A 109 -15.62 -17.09 7.82
CA VAL A 109 -14.72 -16.01 8.28
C VAL A 109 -15.46 -14.67 8.17
N THR A 110 -16.05 -14.26 9.28
CA THR A 110 -16.94 -13.08 9.39
C THR A 110 -16.20 -11.75 9.60
N MET A 111 -14.86 -11.77 9.62
CA MET A 111 -14.03 -10.57 9.55
C MET A 111 -14.44 -9.72 8.34
N LYS A 112 -14.47 -8.40 8.51
CA LYS A 112 -14.79 -7.45 7.43
C LYS A 112 -13.87 -7.69 6.23
N THR A 113 -14.43 -7.60 5.02
CA THR A 113 -13.66 -7.63 3.77
C THR A 113 -12.55 -6.59 3.82
N SER A 114 -11.33 -7.02 3.54
CA SER A 114 -10.15 -6.17 3.65
C SER A 114 -9.03 -6.64 2.73
N ILE A 115 -8.18 -5.71 2.34
CA ILE A 115 -6.91 -6.03 1.69
C ILE A 115 -5.99 -6.62 2.76
N LEU A 116 -5.40 -7.78 2.46
CA LEU A 116 -4.46 -8.47 3.36
C LEU A 116 -3.03 -8.06 3.05
N GLU A 117 -2.66 -8.09 1.78
CA GLU A 117 -1.30 -7.80 1.33
C GLU A 117 -1.33 -7.24 -0.09
N GLN A 118 -0.38 -6.34 -0.40
CA GLN A 118 -0.22 -5.81 -1.74
C GLN A 118 1.25 -5.81 -2.16
N TYR A 119 1.50 -6.29 -3.38
CA TYR A 119 2.81 -6.17 -4.00
C TYR A 119 2.75 -5.21 -5.17
N LEU A 120 3.77 -4.36 -5.29
CA LEU A 120 3.97 -3.49 -6.44
C LEU A 120 5.22 -3.92 -7.17
N LYS A 121 5.08 -4.18 -8.45
CA LYS A 121 6.18 -4.59 -9.31
C LYS A 121 6.55 -3.45 -10.24
N VAL A 122 7.84 -3.21 -10.34
CA VAL A 122 8.42 -2.19 -11.22
C VAL A 122 9.08 -2.84 -12.44
N ALA A 123 9.29 -2.07 -13.50
CA ALA A 123 9.81 -2.54 -14.79
C ALA A 123 11.16 -3.24 -14.66
N SER A 124 12.01 -2.84 -13.69
CA SER A 124 13.28 -3.51 -13.38
C SER A 124 13.12 -4.96 -12.88
N GLY A 125 11.90 -5.47 -12.73
CA GLY A 125 11.59 -6.80 -12.18
C GLY A 125 11.52 -6.86 -10.66
N ARG A 126 11.94 -5.80 -9.94
CA ARG A 126 11.85 -5.73 -8.49
C ARG A 126 10.39 -5.67 -8.04
N THR A 127 10.13 -6.30 -6.90
CA THR A 127 8.81 -6.35 -6.28
C THR A 127 8.91 -5.80 -4.86
N CYS A 128 8.05 -4.83 -4.53
CA CYS A 128 8.00 -4.18 -3.23
C CYS A 128 6.69 -4.55 -2.53
N LEU A 129 6.78 -4.96 -1.26
CA LEU A 129 5.61 -5.09 -0.39
C LEU A 129 5.10 -3.70 -0.02
N LEU A 130 3.82 -3.43 -0.25
CA LEU A 130 3.17 -2.20 0.18
C LEU A 130 2.82 -2.30 1.66
N GLN A 131 3.31 -1.35 2.44
CA GLN A 131 2.98 -1.23 3.85
C GLN A 131 2.14 0.02 4.06
N GLN A 132 1.02 -0.15 4.77
CA GLN A 132 0.19 0.99 5.16
C GLN A 132 0.92 1.87 6.18
N LEU A 133 0.60 3.16 6.12
CA LEU A 133 0.94 4.13 7.15
C LEU A 133 -0.17 4.15 8.21
N TYR A 134 0.22 4.30 9.46
CA TYR A 134 -0.72 4.45 10.56
C TYR A 134 -0.97 5.93 10.80
N VAL A 135 -2.11 6.42 10.31
CA VAL A 135 -2.50 7.83 10.46
C VAL A 135 -3.30 8.00 11.74
N SER A 136 -3.01 9.05 12.52
CA SER A 136 -3.84 9.43 13.66
C SER A 136 -5.18 10.00 13.15
N VAL A 137 -6.28 9.36 13.52
CA VAL A 137 -7.64 9.86 13.25
C VAL A 137 -8.19 10.52 14.51
N ASP A 138 -8.67 11.76 14.42
CA ASP A 138 -9.46 12.38 15.48
C ASP A 138 -10.93 11.95 15.29
N GLU A 139 -11.46 11.17 16.24
CA GLU A 139 -12.86 10.70 16.17
C GLU A 139 -13.89 11.82 16.41
N THR A 140 -13.45 13.00 16.86
CA THR A 140 -14.33 14.12 17.25
C THR A 140 -14.80 15.00 16.10
N THR A 141 -14.32 14.80 14.87
CA THR A 141 -14.65 15.65 13.71
C THR A 141 -15.29 14.86 12.56
N GLN A 142 -16.43 14.20 12.82
CA GLN A 142 -17.23 13.52 11.78
C GLN A 142 -18.18 14.47 11.00
N SER A 143 -17.94 15.79 10.95
CA SER A 143 -18.92 16.74 10.36
C SER A 143 -18.38 17.78 9.37
N SER A 144 -17.17 17.62 8.83
CA SER A 144 -16.75 18.45 7.70
C SER A 144 -15.71 17.76 6.84
N ASP A 145 -16.00 17.62 5.55
CA ASP A 145 -15.22 16.96 4.47
C ASP A 145 -13.80 17.54 4.20
N GLN A 146 -13.21 18.33 5.12
CA GLN A 146 -11.96 19.05 4.84
C GLN A 146 -10.99 19.21 6.04
N CYS A 147 -11.08 18.39 7.09
CA CYS A 147 -10.06 18.42 8.15
C CYS A 147 -9.12 17.20 8.02
N GLY A 148 -7.94 17.41 7.44
CA GLY A 148 -6.87 16.40 7.44
C GLY A 148 -6.44 16.05 8.88
N ALA A 149 -5.82 14.89 9.07
CA ALA A 149 -5.33 14.44 10.37
C ALA A 149 -4.43 15.52 11.03
N LEU A 150 -4.74 15.90 12.26
CA LEU A 150 -3.95 16.88 13.03
C LEU A 150 -2.81 16.21 13.79
N CYS A 151 -1.72 16.96 13.98
CA CYS A 151 -0.57 16.55 14.77
C CYS A 151 -0.98 16.24 16.21
N VAL A 152 -0.65 15.06 16.72
CA VAL A 152 -1.05 14.63 18.08
C VAL A 152 -0.36 15.42 19.20
N VAL A 153 0.72 16.13 18.89
CA VAL A 153 1.51 16.91 19.87
C VAL A 153 0.95 18.30 20.05
N CYS A 154 0.77 19.06 18.96
CA CYS A 154 0.27 20.44 19.06
C CYS A 154 -1.24 20.54 18.88
N GLN A 155 -1.89 19.55 18.24
CA GLN A 155 -3.31 19.55 17.89
C GLN A 155 -3.76 20.78 17.09
N VAL A 156 -2.82 21.42 16.40
CA VAL A 156 -3.04 22.65 15.63
C VAL A 156 -2.64 22.46 14.17
N ALA A 157 -1.41 21.99 13.94
CA ALA A 157 -0.89 21.81 12.59
C ALA A 157 -1.25 20.43 12.02
N PRO A 158 -1.41 20.31 10.69
CA PRO A 158 -1.63 19.03 10.04
C PRO A 158 -0.46 18.05 10.21
N VAL A 159 -0.75 16.75 10.12
CA VAL A 159 0.27 15.70 10.06
C VAL A 159 1.05 15.80 8.75
N THR A 160 2.37 15.92 8.83
CA THR A 160 3.24 16.01 7.65
C THR A 160 4.33 14.95 7.62
N CYS A 161 4.59 14.25 8.73
CA CYS A 161 5.69 13.28 8.81
C CYS A 161 5.18 11.85 9.04
N ALA A 162 5.68 10.89 8.27
CA ALA A 162 5.64 9.46 8.62
C ALA A 162 6.95 9.04 9.27
N LEU A 163 6.87 8.45 10.47
CA LEU A 163 8.02 8.14 11.32
C LEU A 163 8.51 6.71 11.10
N LEU A 164 9.76 6.51 10.70
CA LEU A 164 10.36 5.19 10.46
C LEU A 164 11.15 4.69 11.68
N PRO A 165 11.14 3.38 11.98
CA PRO A 165 10.55 2.28 11.18
C PRO A 165 9.05 2.00 11.48
N CYS A 166 8.45 2.70 12.45
CA CYS A 166 7.12 2.36 12.96
C CYS A 166 5.94 2.75 12.03
N ARG A 167 6.19 3.56 11.00
CA ARG A 167 5.23 4.06 10.01
C ARG A 167 4.06 4.88 10.55
N HIS A 168 4.15 5.40 11.77
CA HIS A 168 3.12 6.31 12.29
C HIS A 168 3.25 7.68 11.63
N ALA A 169 2.18 8.14 10.99
CA ALA A 169 1.99 9.50 10.53
C ALA A 169 1.12 10.23 11.54
N CYS A 170 1.75 10.96 12.47
CA CYS A 170 1.06 11.53 13.63
C CYS A 170 1.58 12.91 14.06
N VAL A 171 2.59 13.46 13.39
CA VAL A 171 3.21 14.73 13.79
C VAL A 171 3.41 15.66 12.59
N CYS A 172 3.43 16.97 12.87
CA CYS A 172 3.84 17.99 11.92
C CYS A 172 5.38 18.19 11.94
N ASP A 173 5.91 18.83 10.91
CA ASP A 173 7.35 19.07 10.73
C ASP A 173 7.97 19.88 11.89
N SER A 174 7.22 20.82 12.47
CA SER A 174 7.70 21.62 13.59
C SER A 174 7.82 20.80 14.88
N CYS A 175 6.80 19.99 15.22
CA CYS A 175 6.83 19.12 16.39
C CYS A 175 7.84 17.98 16.23
N PHE A 176 8.04 17.47 15.02
CA PHE A 176 9.03 16.43 14.73
C PHE A 176 10.44 16.81 15.23
N ASN A 177 10.84 18.07 15.10
CA ASN A 177 12.18 18.52 15.51
C ASN A 177 12.46 18.40 17.01
N ALA A 178 11.44 18.22 17.84
CA ALA A 178 11.55 18.06 19.29
C ALA A 178 11.44 16.59 19.75
N LEU A 179 11.43 15.62 18.83
CA LEU A 179 11.13 14.22 19.12
C LEU A 179 12.23 13.27 18.65
N ASP A 180 12.66 12.36 19.53
CA ASP A 180 13.50 11.20 19.19
C ASP A 180 12.72 9.87 19.20
N ILE A 181 11.49 9.90 19.70
CA ILE A 181 10.63 8.74 19.92
C ILE A 181 9.23 9.03 19.37
N CYS A 182 8.63 8.05 18.71
CA CYS A 182 7.27 8.16 18.19
C CYS A 182 6.26 8.32 19.34
N PRO A 183 5.39 9.36 19.32
CA PRO A 183 4.38 9.58 20.36
C PRO A 183 3.36 8.44 20.49
N MET A 184 3.07 7.74 19.38
CA MET A 184 2.03 6.71 19.33
C MET A 184 2.50 5.36 19.89
N CYS A 185 3.69 4.90 19.49
CA CYS A 185 4.15 3.55 19.79
C CYS A 185 5.47 3.48 20.57
N ARG A 186 6.05 4.64 20.91
CA ARG A 186 7.30 4.75 21.67
C ARG A 186 8.53 4.11 21.01
N THR A 187 8.46 3.81 19.72
CA THR A 187 9.62 3.34 18.94
C THR A 187 10.56 4.51 18.66
N ARG A 188 11.88 4.29 18.75
CA ARG A 188 12.89 5.29 18.38
C ARG A 188 12.76 5.66 16.91
N ILE A 189 12.70 6.95 16.65
CA ILE A 189 12.65 7.50 15.29
C ILE A 189 14.05 7.40 14.69
N VAL A 190 14.16 6.75 13.53
CA VAL A 190 15.43 6.60 12.81
C VAL A 190 15.50 7.58 11.64
N THR A 191 14.44 7.62 10.84
CA THR A 191 14.26 8.54 9.72
C THR A 191 12.78 8.90 9.58
N PHE A 192 12.46 9.84 8.70
CA PHE A 192 11.09 10.22 8.38
C PHE A 192 11.00 10.56 6.90
N PHE A 193 9.78 10.60 6.38
CA PHE A 193 9.50 11.22 5.07
C PHE A 193 8.21 12.03 5.14
N ASN A 194 8.11 13.00 4.24
CA ASN A 194 7.00 13.91 4.19
C ASN A 194 5.79 13.24 3.51
N VAL A 195 4.62 13.36 4.14
CA VAL A 195 3.34 12.80 3.67
C VAL A 195 2.29 13.88 3.44
N SER A 196 2.68 15.16 3.44
CA SER A 196 1.75 16.28 3.30
C SER A 196 0.91 16.18 2.03
N SER A 197 1.52 15.90 0.87
CA SER A 197 0.82 15.74 -0.41
C SER A 197 -0.06 14.49 -0.49
N ALA A 198 0.22 13.47 0.32
CA ALA A 198 -0.55 12.22 0.32
C ALA A 198 -1.77 12.29 1.25
N LEU A 199 -1.71 13.09 2.32
CA LEU A 199 -2.78 13.20 3.32
C LEU A 199 -3.69 14.42 3.10
N HIS A 200 -3.21 15.45 2.40
CA HIS A 200 -3.98 16.64 2.07
C HIS A 200 -4.28 16.58 0.57
N GLY A 201 -5.55 16.35 0.21
CA GLY A 201 -5.97 16.35 -1.19
C GLY A 201 -5.43 17.58 -1.93
N ASN A 202 -4.87 17.35 -3.13
CA ASN A 202 -4.19 18.35 -3.94
C ASN A 202 -4.91 19.71 -3.97
N HIS A 203 -4.35 20.69 -3.26
CA HIS A 203 -4.38 22.08 -3.70
C HIS A 203 -2.91 22.52 -3.92
N PRO A 204 -2.52 22.94 -5.13
CA PRO A 204 -1.16 23.37 -5.38
C PRO A 204 -0.88 24.66 -4.60
N ASN A 205 0.02 24.60 -3.62
CA ASN A 205 0.59 25.79 -3.00
C ASN A 205 1.89 26.17 -3.72
N PRO A 206 2.03 27.36 -4.34
CA PRO A 206 3.15 27.65 -5.25
C PRO A 206 4.51 27.97 -4.61
N SER A 207 4.80 27.59 -3.36
CA SER A 207 5.95 28.16 -2.63
C SER A 207 6.64 27.23 -1.63
N ALA A 208 6.97 26.00 -2.04
CA ALA A 208 7.88 25.16 -1.24
C ALA A 208 9.12 24.80 -2.05
N GLU A 209 10.09 25.71 -2.05
CA GLU A 209 11.48 25.38 -2.41
C GLU A 209 12.04 24.39 -1.38
N ALA A 210 12.65 23.32 -1.89
CA ALA A 210 13.25 22.28 -1.08
C ALA A 210 14.45 22.84 -0.30
N VAL A 211 14.34 22.90 1.03
CA VAL A 211 15.48 23.20 1.89
C VAL A 211 15.99 21.91 2.51
N GLU A 212 17.02 21.32 1.89
CA GLU A 212 17.84 20.26 2.50
C GLU A 212 18.54 20.83 3.73
N HIS A 213 18.18 20.33 4.92
CA HIS A 213 18.96 20.59 6.13
C HIS A 213 19.80 19.36 6.47
N ASP A 214 21.09 19.46 6.14
CA ASP A 214 22.11 18.51 6.53
C ASP A 214 22.29 18.50 8.06
N ARG A 215 22.04 17.35 8.70
CA ARG A 215 22.25 17.15 10.14
C ARG A 215 23.66 16.63 10.38
N THR A 216 24.66 17.48 10.14
CA THR A 216 26.02 17.23 10.61
C THR A 216 26.51 18.42 11.44
N GLN A 217 26.09 18.49 12.70
CA GLN A 217 26.86 19.01 13.85
C GLN A 217 25.94 19.23 15.05
N ARG A 218 26.18 18.48 16.13
CA ARG A 218 26.05 18.92 17.53
C ARG A 218 26.62 17.82 18.45
N ARG A 219 27.91 17.94 18.77
CA ARG A 219 28.44 17.49 20.07
C ARG A 219 28.23 18.65 21.06
N PRO A 220 27.87 18.40 22.33
CA PRO A 220 27.80 19.47 23.32
C PRO A 220 29.22 19.88 23.74
N ALA A 221 29.44 21.19 23.83
CA ALA A 221 30.55 21.76 24.57
C ALA A 221 30.27 21.54 26.07
N GLY A 222 31.06 20.67 26.71
CA GLY A 222 31.15 20.58 28.16
C GLY A 222 32.20 21.57 28.65
N GLY A 223 31.81 22.50 29.51
CA GLY A 223 32.71 23.38 30.24
C GLY A 223 33.21 22.75 31.53
N GLN A 224 34.49 22.95 31.82
CA GLN A 224 35.23 22.87 33.09
C GLN A 224 36.50 23.69 32.79
N GLU A 225 36.96 24.72 33.51
CA GLU A 225 36.66 25.39 34.79
C GLU A 225 36.81 26.91 34.60
#